data_AF-A0A975BPQ7-F1
#
_entry.id   AF-A0A975BPQ7-F1
#
_cell.length_a   1.000
_cell.length_b   1.000
_cell.length_c   1.000
_cell.angle_alpha   90.00
_cell.angle_beta   90.00
_cell.angle_gamma   90.00
#
_symmetry.space_group_name_H-M   'P 1'
#
loop_
_entity.id
_entity.type
_entity.pdbx_description
1 polymer ?
#
loop_
_entity_poly.entity_id
_entity_poly.type
_entity_poly.pdbx_seq_one_letter_code
_entity_poly.pdbx_strand_id
1 'polypeptide(L)' 'MYIIGPRAADMITECVLAAEFVASSEDISCTIHGHPTFAEVFQEAAMAVRKCSIYAS' A
#
# COMPACT_ATOMS: atom_id res chain seq x y z
N MET A 1 -6.81 5.79 4.96
CA MET A 1 -6.11 4.49 4.94
C MET A 1 -6.46 3.75 6.22
N TYR A 2 -6.93 2.51 6.12
CA TYR A 2 -7.21 1.66 7.28
C TYR A 2 -6.65 0.27 7.00
N ILE A 3 -5.99 -0.32 7.99
CA ILE A 3 -5.36 -1.64 7.86
C ILE A 3 -5.85 -2.51 9.00
N ILE A 4 -6.34 -3.70 8.67
CA ILE A 4 -6.73 -4.73 9.62
C ILE A 4 -5.98 -6.00 9.25
N GLY A 5 -5.16 -6.53 10.16
CA GLY A 5 -4.38 -7.73 9.91
C GLY A 5 -3.05 -7.76 10.68
N PRO A 6 -2.26 -8.83 10.50
CA PRO A 6 -0.94 -8.93 11.10
C PRO A 6 -0.04 -7.78 10.63
N ARG A 7 0.79 -7.28 11.56
CA ARG A 7 1.78 -6.20 11.32
C ARG A 7 1.17 -4.90 10.75
N ALA A 8 -0.10 -4.62 11.04
CA ALA A 8 -0.75 -3.37 10.63
C ALA A 8 -0.01 -2.11 11.14
N ALA A 9 0.53 -2.16 12.35
CA ALA A 9 1.31 -1.07 12.93
C ALA A 9 2.64 -0.79 12.21
N ASP A 10 3.22 -1.79 11.53
CA ASP A 10 4.43 -1.59 10.74
C ASP A 10 4.08 -0.90 9.41
N MET A 11 3.04 -1.37 8.72
CA MET A 11 2.62 -0.83 7.41
C MET A 11 1.95 0.54 7.50
N ILE A 12 1.28 0.86 8.62
CA ILE A 12 0.61 2.17 8.78
C ILE A 12 1.62 3.32 8.77
N THR A 13 2.88 3.08 9.10
CA THR A 13 3.94 4.11 9.07
C THR A 13 4.14 4.66 7.66
N GLU A 14 4.12 3.80 6.64
CA GLU A 14 4.17 4.20 5.25
C GLU A 14 2.92 4.98 4.83
N CYS A 15 1.74 4.58 5.32
CA CYS A 15 0.49 5.30 5.05
C CYS A 15 0.54 6.74 5.54
N VAL A 16 1.07 6.94 6.76
CA VAL A 16 1.22 8.27 7.34
C VAL A 16 2.23 9.08 6.55
N LEU A 17 3.39 8.49 6.21
CA LEU A 17 4.38 9.15 5.36
C LEU A 17 3.79 9.58 4.02
N ALA A 18 3.05 8.70 3.36
CA ALA A 18 2.36 9.00 2.10
C ALA A 18 1.34 10.14 2.26
N ALA A 19 0.58 10.17 3.35
CA ALA A 19 -0.37 11.25 3.62
C ALA A 19 0.31 12.61 3.86
N GLU A 20 1.44 12.63 4.57
CA GLU A 20 2.22 13.85 4.83
C GLU A 20 2.78 14.46 3.52
N PHE A 21 3.17 13.62 2.56
CA PHE A 21 3.61 14.07 1.25
C PHE A 21 2.46 14.30 0.25
N VAL A 22 1.21 14.18 0.69
CA VAL A 22 0.01 14.29 -0.18
C VAL A 22 0.12 13.34 -1.39
N ALA A 23 0.68 12.15 -1.15
CA ALA A 23 0.88 11.14 -2.17
C ALA A 23 -0.48 10.60 -2.66
N SER A 24 -0.60 10.44 -3.96
CA SER A 24 -1.76 9.81 -4.59
C SER A 24 -1.67 8.28 -4.51
N SER A 25 -2.78 7.59 -4.80
CA SER A 25 -2.77 6.12 -4.96
C SER A 25 -1.80 5.66 -6.06
N GLU A 26 -1.50 6.51 -7.04
CA GLU A 26 -0.52 6.21 -8.07
C GLU A 26 0.90 6.14 -7.52
N ASP A 27 1.27 7.11 -6.69
CA ASP A 27 2.59 7.19 -6.08
C ASP A 27 2.87 5.95 -5.21
N ILE A 28 1.86 5.50 -4.44
CA ILE A 28 1.93 4.28 -3.63
C ILE A 28 2.07 3.04 -4.53
N SER A 29 1.27 2.94 -5.60
CA SER A 29 1.34 1.79 -6.52
C SER A 29 2.68 1.68 -7.26
N CYS A 30 3.32 2.82 -7.54
CA CYS A 30 4.62 2.89 -8.21
C CYS A 30 5.81 2.69 -7.23
N THR A 31 5.55 2.69 -5.93
CA THR A 31 6.58 2.43 -4.91
C THR A 31 6.92 0.94 -4.86
N ILE A 32 8.21 0.61 -4.95
CA ILE A 32 8.66 -0.78 -4.96
C ILE A 32 8.65 -1.34 -3.54
N HIS A 33 7.83 -2.36 -3.33
CA HIS A 33 7.77 -3.11 -2.08
C HIS A 33 8.57 -4.41 -2.23
N GLY A 34 9.27 -4.82 -1.17
CA GLY A 34 10.08 -6.04 -1.20
C GLY A 34 9.20 -7.30 -1.23
N HIS A 35 9.56 -8.28 -2.06
CA HIS A 35 8.89 -9.58 -2.13
C HIS A 35 9.68 -10.69 -1.39
N PRO A 36 9.05 -11.57 -0.58
CA PRO A 36 7.66 -11.56 -0.10
C PRO A 36 7.54 -10.80 1.24
N THR A 37 6.74 -9.74 1.30
CA THR A 37 6.49 -8.98 2.54
C THR A 37 5.03 -8.55 2.71
N PHE A 38 4.62 -8.28 3.95
CA PHE A 38 3.30 -7.72 4.23
C PHE A 38 3.08 -6.36 3.54
N ALA A 39 4.15 -5.58 3.38
CA ALA A 39 4.08 -4.26 2.78
C ALA A 39 3.59 -4.30 1.33
N GLU A 40 3.81 -5.40 0.58
CA GLU A 40 3.26 -5.54 -0.78
C GLU A 40 1.73 -5.42 -0.83
N VAL A 41 1.02 -5.80 0.23
CA VAL A 41 -0.45 -5.61 0.33
C VAL A 41 -0.83 -4.13 0.23
N PHE A 42 0.03 -3.23 0.71
CA PHE A 42 -0.19 -1.79 0.62
C PHE A 42 -0.12 -1.30 -0.82
N GLN A 43 0.90 -1.74 -1.57
CA GLN A 43 1.02 -1.50 -3.01
C GLN A 43 -0.21 -2.00 -3.78
N GLU A 44 -0.65 -3.21 -3.45
CA GLU A 44 -1.77 -3.87 -4.12
C GLU A 44 -3.11 -3.23 -3.81
N ALA A 45 -3.32 -2.78 -2.58
CA ALA A 45 -4.49 -1.99 -2.23
C ALA A 45 -4.56 -0.69 -3.05
N ALA A 46 -3.41 -0.03 -3.28
CA ALA A 46 -3.35 1.16 -4.13
C ALA A 46 -3.62 0.83 -5.61
N MET A 47 -3.09 -0.29 -6.12
CA MET A 47 -3.41 -0.78 -7.47
C MET A 47 -4.87 -1.22 -7.64
N ALA A 48 -5.52 -1.72 -6.58
CA ALA A 48 -6.94 -2.07 -6.60
C ALA A 48 -7.82 -0.83 -6.80
N VAL A 49 -7.49 0.30 -6.15
CA VAL A 49 -8.15 1.59 -6.42
C VAL A 49 -8.02 1.99 -7.89
N ARG A 50 -6.88 1.67 -8.51
CA ARG A 50 -6.58 1.90 -9.93
C ARG A 50 -7.12 0.82 -10.87
N LYS A 51 -7.78 -0.22 -10.35
CA LYS A 51 -8.32 -1.36 -11.12
C LYS A 51 -7.25 -2.14 -11.90
N CYS A 52 -6.04 -2.22 -11.36
CA CYS A 52 -4.92 -2.94 -11.96
C CYS A 52 -4.16 -3.81 -10.95
N SER A 53 -4.78 -4.18 -9.82
CA SER A 53 -4.17 -5.13 -8.86
C SER A 53 -4.04 -6.52 -9.49
N ILE A 54 -2.98 -7.22 -9.13
CA ILE A 54 -2.68 -8.57 -9.62
C ILE A 54 -3.11 -9.67 -8.64
N TYR A 55 -3.21 -9.37 -7.34
CA TYR A 55 -3.64 -10.37 -6.33
C TYR A 55 -5.10 -10.24 -5.92
N ALA A 56 -5.71 -9.07 -6.09
CA ALA A 56 -7.12 -8.82 -5.76
C ALA A 56 -7.94 -8.65 -7.05
N SER A 57 -8.28 -9.78 -7.69
CA SER A 57 -9.26 -9.85 -8.79
C SER A 57 -10.68 -10.03 -8.25
#